data_AF-A0AAD7XAN8-F1
#
_entry.id   AF-A0AAD7XAN8-F1
#
_cell.length_a   1.000
_cell.length_b   1.000
_cell.length_c   1.000
_cell.angle_alpha   90.00
_cell.angle_beta   90.00
_cell.angle_gamma   90.00
#
_symmetry.space_group_name_H-M   'P 1'
#
loop_
_entity.id
_entity.type
_entity.pdbx_description
1 polymer ?
#
loop_
_entity_poly.entity_id
_entity_poly.type
_entity_poly.pdbx_seq_one_letter_code
_entity_poly.pdbx_strand_id
1 'polypeptide(L)'
;MHFSAILVAATLAAPATATILGMTCYDATECPTCESRESLSDAADEFCSGTKWEGNEYLPWGNAQITLEGTLSSQQICLQGISDIVNQCYGVKDGGIITYPFNNARLDVNFCNCE
;
A
#
# COMPACT_ATOMS: atom_id res chain seq x y z
N MET A 1 -49.86 -10.72 -26.89
CA MET A 1 -48.93 -9.90 -26.09
C MET A 1 -47.63 -10.67 -26.02
N HIS A 2 -46.60 -10.26 -26.77
CA HIS A 2 -45.28 -10.92 -26.74
C HIS A 2 -44.36 -10.11 -25.82
N PHE A 3 -43.92 -10.72 -24.73
CA PHE A 3 -42.93 -10.17 -23.82
C PHE A 3 -41.53 -10.66 -24.25
N SER A 4 -40.72 -9.76 -24.79
CA SER A 4 -39.31 -10.01 -25.06
C SER A 4 -38.51 -9.72 -23.79
N ALA A 5 -37.96 -10.76 -23.17
CA ALA A 5 -37.01 -10.63 -22.07
C ALA A 5 -35.59 -10.42 -22.62
N ILE A 6 -34.99 -9.27 -22.32
CA ILE A 6 -33.60 -8.96 -22.64
C ILE A 6 -32.72 -9.49 -21.49
N LEU A 7 -31.90 -10.50 -21.78
CA LEU A 7 -30.86 -11.00 -20.87
C LEU A 7 -29.61 -10.12 -20.99
N VAL A 8 -29.34 -9.31 -19.96
CA VAL A 8 -28.07 -8.57 -19.83
C VAL A 8 -27.05 -9.51 -19.20
N ALA A 9 -26.09 -9.99 -19.99
CA ALA A 9 -24.95 -10.75 -19.51
C ALA A 9 -23.91 -9.79 -18.91
N ALA A 10 -23.80 -9.74 -17.59
CA ALA A 10 -22.72 -9.04 -16.89
C ALA A 10 -21.44 -9.91 -16.97
N THR A 11 -20.51 -9.54 -17.84
CA THR A 11 -19.15 -10.10 -17.85
C THR A 11 -18.39 -9.59 -16.64
N LEU A 12 -18.22 -10.44 -15.62
CA LEU A 12 -17.28 -10.20 -14.54
C LEU A 12 -15.85 -10.26 -15.11
N ALA A 13 -15.25 -9.10 -15.36
CA ALA A 13 -13.81 -8.99 -15.50
C ALA A 13 -13.20 -9.23 -14.12
N ALA A 14 -12.61 -10.41 -13.90
CA ALA A 14 -11.84 -10.68 -12.70
C ALA A 14 -10.64 -9.70 -12.68
N PRO A 15 -10.42 -8.91 -11.62
CA PRO A 15 -9.23 -8.09 -11.51
C PRO A 15 -8.02 -9.03 -11.48
N ALA A 16 -7.05 -8.78 -12.37
CA ALA A 16 -5.78 -9.47 -12.34
C ALA A 16 -5.13 -9.20 -10.98
N THR A 17 -5.11 -10.21 -10.11
CA THR A 17 -4.35 -10.19 -8.87
C THR A 17 -2.88 -10.06 -9.24
N ALA A 18 -2.32 -8.85 -9.06
CA ALA A 18 -0.88 -8.67 -9.09
C ALA A 18 -0.29 -9.54 -7.99
N THR A 19 0.41 -10.61 -8.37
CA THR A 19 1.13 -11.47 -7.44
C THR A 19 2.27 -10.64 -6.84
N ILE A 20 2.07 -10.11 -5.63
CA ILE A 20 3.09 -9.34 -4.90
C ILE A 20 4.12 -10.35 -4.38
N LEU A 21 5.12 -10.69 -5.21
CA LEU A 21 6.11 -11.72 -4.93
C LEU A 21 7.20 -11.31 -3.90
N GLY A 22 6.99 -10.24 -3.14
CA GLY A 22 8.04 -9.69 -2.28
C GLY A 22 7.55 -8.80 -1.14
N MET A 23 6.38 -9.11 -0.56
CA MET A 23 5.96 -8.45 0.68
C MET A 23 6.56 -9.16 1.90
N THR A 24 7.16 -8.39 2.80
CA THR A 24 7.64 -8.86 4.10
C THR A 24 7.19 -7.90 5.19
N CYS A 25 6.49 -8.40 6.21
CA CYS A 25 6.21 -7.60 7.40
C CYS A 25 7.42 -7.60 8.34
N TYR A 26 7.68 -6.48 9.01
CA TYR A 26 8.70 -6.40 10.05
C TYR A 26 8.39 -7.30 11.22
N ASP A 27 9.40 -7.59 12.04
CA ASP A 27 9.13 -8.09 13.37
C ASP A 27 8.57 -6.97 14.24
N ALA A 28 7.64 -7.33 15.11
CA ALA A 28 7.12 -6.39 16.08
C ALA A 28 8.25 -6.04 17.05
N THR A 29 8.48 -4.75 17.23
CA THR A 29 9.33 -4.21 18.28
C THR A 29 8.46 -3.89 19.50
N GLU A 30 9.09 -3.68 20.65
CA GLU A 30 8.40 -3.27 21.89
C GLU A 30 8.05 -1.77 21.89
N CYS A 31 8.01 -1.11 20.73
CA CYS A 31 7.83 0.32 20.66
C CYS A 31 6.41 0.70 21.08
N PRO A 32 6.26 1.67 22.01
CA PRO A 32 5.01 1.83 22.75
C PRO A 32 3.90 2.48 21.93
N THR A 33 4.23 3.13 20.80
CA THR A 33 3.28 3.95 20.06
C THR A 33 3.42 3.75 18.56
N CYS A 34 2.33 3.29 17.95
CA CYS A 34 2.19 3.17 16.51
C CYS A 34 1.01 4.02 16.05
N GLU A 35 1.04 4.45 14.79
CA GLU A 35 -0.07 5.17 14.18
C GLU A 35 -1.33 4.30 14.06
N SER A 36 -2.50 4.95 14.02
CA SER A 36 -3.77 4.26 13.74
C SER A 36 -3.86 3.86 12.27
N ARG A 37 -4.69 2.86 11.93
CA ARG A 37 -4.97 2.52 10.52
C ARG A 37 -5.48 3.70 9.70
N GLU A 38 -6.29 4.56 10.33
CA GLU A 38 -6.83 5.77 9.69
C GLU A 38 -5.70 6.77 9.41
N SER A 39 -4.83 7.03 10.39
CA SER A 39 -3.65 7.89 10.23
C SER A 39 -2.70 7.37 9.15
N LEU A 40 -2.51 6.05 9.04
CA LEU A 40 -1.72 5.43 7.97
C LEU A 40 -2.39 5.56 6.59
N SER A 41 -3.73 5.59 6.53
CA SER A 41 -4.47 5.88 5.29
C SER A 41 -4.25 7.33 4.86
N ASP A 42 -4.31 8.27 5.80
CA ASP A 42 -4.05 9.68 5.53
C ASP A 42 -2.60 9.89 5.07
N ALA A 43 -1.65 9.19 5.68
CA ALA A 43 -0.25 9.18 5.25
C ALA A 43 -0.08 8.63 3.84
N ALA A 44 -0.84 7.58 3.47
CA ALA A 44 -0.83 7.02 2.12
C ALA A 44 -1.35 8.03 1.10
N ASP A 45 -2.44 8.72 1.41
CA ASP A 45 -3.01 9.75 0.55
C ASP A 45 -2.03 10.93 0.39
N GLU A 46 -1.40 11.42 1.47
CA GLU A 46 -0.39 12.48 1.41
C GLU A 46 0.88 12.06 0.64
N PHE A 47 1.30 10.80 0.79
CA PHE A 47 2.46 10.29 0.06
C PHE A 47 2.14 10.15 -1.43
N CYS A 48 1.00 9.55 -1.77
CA CYS A 48 0.71 9.18 -3.14
C CYS A 48 -0.02 10.27 -3.95
N SER A 49 -0.63 11.29 -3.33
CA SER A 49 -1.43 12.33 -4.03
C SER A 49 -0.64 13.27 -4.95
N GLY A 50 0.70 13.28 -4.87
CA GLY A 50 1.59 14.08 -5.70
C GLY A 50 2.43 13.24 -6.66
N THR A 51 3.66 13.67 -6.92
CA THR A 51 4.66 12.94 -7.72
C THR A 51 5.64 12.15 -6.87
N LYS A 52 5.43 12.05 -5.55
CA LYS A 52 6.40 11.38 -4.65
C LYS A 52 6.57 9.88 -4.98
N TRP A 53 5.59 9.26 -5.63
CA TRP A 53 5.70 7.88 -6.13
C TRP A 53 6.57 7.74 -7.39
N GLU A 54 7.00 8.86 -8.00
CA GLU A 54 7.79 8.88 -9.22
C GLU A 54 9.31 8.76 -8.98
N GLY A 55 9.78 8.71 -7.73
CA GLY A 55 11.20 8.62 -7.41
C GLY A 55 11.50 8.29 -5.96
N ASN A 56 12.79 8.39 -5.60
CA ASN A 56 13.26 8.16 -4.24
C ASN A 56 12.69 9.22 -3.30
N GLU A 57 11.87 8.81 -2.34
CA GLU A 57 11.14 9.72 -1.47
C GLU A 57 11.02 9.18 -0.07
N TYR A 58 10.87 10.11 0.88
CA TYR A 58 10.73 9.82 2.30
C TYR A 58 9.70 10.74 2.91
N LEU A 59 8.78 10.17 3.68
CA LEU A 59 7.76 10.90 4.43
C LEU A 59 7.73 10.43 5.88
N PRO A 60 8.16 11.26 6.84
CA PRO A 60 7.82 11.06 8.24
C PRO A 60 6.36 11.46 8.49
N TRP A 61 5.63 10.69 9.29
CA TRP A 61 4.21 10.93 9.59
C TRP A 61 3.87 10.51 11.02
N GLY A 62 3.94 11.44 11.98
CA GLY A 62 3.76 11.11 13.39
C GLY A 62 4.78 10.06 13.83
N ASN A 63 4.30 8.89 14.28
CA ASN A 63 5.13 7.74 14.61
C ASN A 63 5.37 6.79 13.41
N ALA A 64 4.78 7.06 12.25
CA ALA A 64 4.99 6.28 11.05
C ALA A 64 6.03 6.92 10.14
N GLN A 65 6.54 6.14 9.20
CA GLN A 65 7.32 6.64 8.07
C GLN A 65 7.07 5.80 6.82
N ILE A 66 7.12 6.45 5.67
CA ILE A 66 7.03 5.82 4.36
C ILE A 66 8.31 6.17 3.59
N THR A 67 8.98 5.16 3.05
CA THR A 67 10.12 5.33 2.15
C THR A 67 9.84 4.62 0.83
N LEU A 68 10.14 5.30 -0.26
CA LEU A 68 10.19 4.71 -1.59
C LEU A 68 11.61 4.80 -2.11
N GLU A 69 12.19 3.67 -2.50
CA GLU A 69 13.37 3.60 -3.33
C GLU A 69 12.91 3.21 -4.75
N GLY A 70 13.38 3.91 -5.78
CA GLY A 70 12.98 3.71 -7.17
C GLY A 70 11.71 4.46 -7.56
N THR A 71 11.06 4.01 -8.63
CA THR A 71 9.89 4.67 -9.22
C THR A 71 8.76 3.66 -9.34
N LEU A 72 7.55 4.03 -8.90
CA LEU A 72 6.36 3.21 -9.12
C LEU A 72 5.72 3.55 -10.47
N SER A 73 4.98 2.59 -11.05
CA SER A 73 4.38 2.76 -12.38
C SER A 73 3.13 3.65 -12.39
N SER A 74 2.54 3.92 -11.23
CA SER A 74 1.41 4.83 -11.08
C SER A 74 1.14 5.17 -9.61
N GLN A 75 0.42 6.27 -9.39
CA GLN A 75 -0.18 6.62 -8.11
C GLN A 75 -1.03 5.47 -7.52
N GLN A 76 -1.79 4.74 -8.35
CA GLN A 76 -2.63 3.65 -7.87
C GLN A 76 -1.79 2.52 -7.25
N ILE A 77 -0.62 2.21 -7.82
CA ILE A 77 0.30 1.21 -7.27
C ILE A 77 0.91 1.68 -5.95
N CYS A 78 1.16 2.98 -5.80
CA CYS A 78 1.58 3.57 -4.53
C CYS A 78 0.52 3.34 -3.44
N LEU A 79 -0.73 3.76 -3.69
CA LEU A 79 -1.83 3.61 -2.73
C LEU A 79 -2.09 2.14 -2.39
N GLN A 80 -2.13 1.29 -3.42
CA GLN A 80 -2.35 -0.14 -3.23
C GLN A 80 -1.23 -0.78 -2.41
N GLY A 81 0.03 -0.44 -2.69
CA GLY A 81 1.18 -0.98 -1.96
C GLY A 81 1.16 -0.63 -0.48
N ILE A 82 0.88 0.63 -0.13
CA ILE A 82 0.77 1.04 1.27
C ILE A 82 -0.42 0.34 1.92
N SER A 83 -1.58 0.30 1.26
CA SER A 83 -2.78 -0.38 1.76
C SER A 83 -2.54 -1.87 2.00
N ASP A 84 -1.83 -2.55 1.10
CA ASP A 84 -1.54 -3.98 1.24
C ASP A 84 -0.63 -4.23 2.45
N ILE A 85 0.38 -3.39 2.68
CA ILE A 85 1.25 -3.48 3.87
C ILE A 85 0.42 -3.28 5.15
N VAL A 86 -0.44 -2.25 5.21
CA VAL A 86 -1.32 -1.99 6.36
C VAL A 86 -2.32 -3.13 6.58
N ASN A 87 -2.87 -3.71 5.51
CA ASN A 87 -3.84 -4.79 5.62
C ASN A 87 -3.22 -6.08 6.16
N GLN A 88 -1.98 -6.39 5.75
CA GLN A 88 -1.32 -7.65 6.10
C GLN A 88 -0.52 -7.57 7.41
N CYS A 89 0.08 -6.42 7.73
CA CYS A 89 1.04 -6.31 8.82
C CYS A 89 0.47 -5.62 10.08
N TYR A 90 -0.55 -4.77 9.95
CA TYR A 90 -1.02 -3.94 11.06
C TYR A 90 -1.62 -4.75 12.22
N GLY A 91 -1.28 -4.37 13.45
CA GLY A 91 -1.81 -4.96 14.69
C GLY A 91 -1.05 -6.20 15.18
N VAL A 92 -0.12 -6.71 14.38
CA VAL A 92 0.76 -7.84 14.75
C VAL A 92 2.23 -7.56 14.49
N LYS A 93 2.54 -6.62 13.59
CA LYS A 93 3.89 -6.21 13.17
C LYS A 93 3.95 -4.70 13.05
N ASP A 94 5.16 -4.16 13.02
CA ASP A 94 5.39 -2.71 13.03
C ASP A 94 5.38 -2.08 11.66
N GLY A 95 5.21 -2.86 10.60
CA GLY A 95 5.31 -2.35 9.24
C GLY A 95 5.60 -3.46 8.26
N GLY A 96 6.00 -3.06 7.06
CA GLY A 96 6.45 -3.99 6.04
C GLY A 96 7.04 -3.32 4.82
N ILE A 97 7.55 -4.16 3.94
CA ILE A 97 8.19 -3.79 2.68
C ILE A 97 7.49 -4.52 1.55
N ILE A 98 7.30 -3.86 0.41
CA ILE A 98 7.02 -4.48 -0.88
C ILE A 98 8.16 -4.16 -1.84
N THR A 99 8.72 -5.19 -2.47
CA THR A 99 9.64 -5.01 -3.62
C THR A 99 8.90 -5.21 -4.94
N TYR A 100 9.05 -4.25 -5.86
CA TYR A 100 8.54 -4.29 -7.23
C TYR A 100 9.68 -4.59 -8.22
N PRO A 101 9.94 -5.87 -8.56
CA PRO A 101 11.13 -6.26 -9.31
C PRO A 101 11.17 -5.65 -10.73
N PHE A 102 10.01 -5.48 -11.38
CA PHE A 102 9.95 -4.92 -12.74
C PHE A 102 10.29 -3.43 -12.81
N ASN A 103 10.11 -2.70 -11.71
CA ASN A 103 10.36 -1.26 -11.65
C ASN A 103 11.66 -0.93 -10.88
N ASN A 104 12.37 -1.96 -10.40
CA ASN A 104 13.47 -1.83 -9.43
C ASN A 104 13.13 -0.86 -8.29
N ALA A 105 11.90 -1.00 -7.75
CA ALA A 105 11.38 -0.14 -6.71
C ALA A 105 11.11 -0.92 -5.43
N ARG A 106 11.28 -0.28 -4.29
CA ARG A 106 11.03 -0.84 -2.96
C ARG A 106 10.25 0.19 -2.15
N LEU A 107 9.05 -0.20 -1.76
CA LEU A 107 8.19 0.58 -0.87
C LEU A 107 8.30 0.01 0.54
N ASP A 108 8.60 0.86 1.49
CA ASP A 108 8.88 0.53 2.89
C ASP A 108 7.97 1.40 3.77
N VAL A 109 7.17 0.77 4.62
CA VAL A 109 6.21 1.45 5.49
C VAL A 109 6.41 0.95 6.90
N ASN A 110 6.83 1.84 7.79
CA ASN A 110 6.89 1.60 9.22
C ASN A 110 5.73 2.34 9.90
N PHE A 111 4.99 1.66 10.76
CA PHE A 111 3.84 2.16 11.49
C PHE A 111 4.21 2.77 12.85
N CYS A 112 5.40 2.46 13.35
CA CYS A 112 5.84 2.75 14.71
C CYS A 112 7.21 3.45 14.70
N ASN A 113 7.41 4.38 15.64
CA ASN A 113 8.70 4.99 15.88
C ASN A 113 9.06 4.74 17.35
N CYS A 114 10.33 4.47 17.58
CA CYS A 114 10.90 4.09 18.86
C CYS A 114 11.74 5.22 19.49
N GLU A 115 11.74 6.39 18.86
CA GLU A 115 12.42 7.61 19.34
C GLU A 115 11.79 8.20 20.61
#